data_AF-A0A3D1ZI08-F1
#
_entry.id   AF-A0A3D1ZI08-F1
#
_cell.length_a   1.000
_cell.length_b   1.000
_cell.length_c   1.000
_cell.angle_alpha   90.00
_cell.angle_beta   90.00
_cell.angle_gamma   90.00
#
_symmetry.space_group_name_H-M   'P 1'
#
loop_
_entity.id
_entity.type
_entity.pdbx_description
1 polymer ?
#
loop_
_entity_poly.entity_id
_entity_poly.type
_entity_poly.pdbx_seq_one_letter_code
_entity_poly.pdbx_strand_id
1 'polypeptide(L)'
;MPNDDDHKIVVGVDRLDYTKGIPERLKAFERMLDRHANMRGRVTLVQVTQPSRSRVREYIEEREKVERLVGQVNGRYSDAAWVPIRYLYRFFPQTQLARFYHDSHVGMITPLRDGMNLIAKEYIAALRRRPRCFGAFKVFGSRG
;
A
#
# COMPACT_ATOMS: atom_id res chain seq x y z
N MET A 1 -3.27 -18.56 0.34
CA MET A 1 -2.48 -17.60 1.14
C MET A 1 -2.36 -18.24 2.51
N PRO A 2 -1.17 -18.38 3.10
CA PRO A 2 -1.05 -18.99 4.42
C PRO A 2 -1.93 -18.22 5.40
N ASN A 3 -2.77 -18.98 6.11
CA ASN A 3 -3.74 -18.48 7.05
C ASN A 3 -3.06 -18.50 8.42
N ASP A 4 -2.32 -17.43 8.74
CA ASP A 4 -1.72 -17.22 10.05
C ASP A 4 -2.37 -15.98 10.64
N ASP A 5 -3.13 -16.13 11.73
CA ASP A 5 -3.84 -15.02 12.39
C ASP A 5 -2.89 -13.88 12.87
N ASP A 6 -1.57 -14.14 12.87
CA ASP A 6 -0.52 -13.18 13.22
C ASP A 6 0.08 -12.42 12.01
N HIS A 7 -0.25 -12.79 10.76
CA HIS A 7 0.25 -12.10 9.57
C HIS A 7 -0.70 -10.98 9.11
N LYS A 8 -0.22 -9.74 9.07
CA LYS A 8 -1.02 -8.56 8.73
C LYS A 8 -0.81 -8.15 7.27
N ILE A 9 -1.92 -7.86 6.59
CA ILE A 9 -1.91 -7.40 5.20
C ILE A 9 -2.30 -5.93 5.16
N VAL A 10 -1.40 -5.12 4.61
CA VAL A 10 -1.65 -3.70 4.28
C VAL A 10 -1.96 -3.62 2.80
N VAL A 11 -3.04 -2.94 2.42
CA VAL A 11 -3.42 -2.76 1.01
C VAL A 11 -3.32 -1.28 0.62
N GLY A 12 -2.63 -1.01 -0.48
CA GLY A 12 -2.65 0.27 -1.17
C GLY A 12 -3.26 0.10 -2.56
N VAL A 13 -4.25 0.91 -2.93
CA VAL A 13 -4.88 0.87 -4.26
C VAL A 13 -4.87 2.28 -4.83
N ASP A 14 -4.15 2.49 -5.93
CA ASP A 14 -4.06 3.78 -6.59
C ASP A 14 -4.00 3.63 -8.11
N ARG A 15 -4.28 4.71 -8.84
CA ARG A 15 -3.86 4.81 -10.25
C ARG A 15 -2.40 5.21 -10.27
N LEU A 16 -1.64 4.75 -11.27
CA LEU A 16 -0.29 5.23 -11.50
C LEU A 16 -0.38 6.71 -11.87
N ASP A 17 0.00 7.58 -10.94
CA ASP A 17 0.02 9.03 -11.10
C ASP A 17 0.97 9.61 -10.05
N TYR A 18 1.85 10.52 -10.46
CA TYR A 18 2.90 11.09 -9.62
C TYR A 18 2.37 11.88 -8.42
N THR A 19 1.09 12.26 -8.43
CA THR A 19 0.42 12.92 -7.30
C THR A 19 -0.04 11.96 -6.22
N LYS A 20 0.00 10.64 -6.46
CA LYS A 20 -0.57 9.63 -5.55
C LYS A 20 0.41 9.11 -4.48
N GLY A 21 1.66 9.57 -4.52
CA GLY A 21 2.62 9.34 -3.44
C GLY A 21 2.97 7.87 -3.20
N ILE A 22 2.90 7.04 -4.25
CA ILE A 22 3.23 5.60 -4.16
C ILE A 22 4.70 5.43 -3.74
N PRO A 23 5.71 6.13 -4.30
CA PRO A 23 7.09 6.01 -3.86
C PRO A 23 7.29 6.33 -2.37
N GLU A 24 6.60 7.35 -1.85
CA GLU A 24 6.69 7.78 -0.46
C GLU A 24 6.11 6.73 0.47
N ARG A 25 5.02 6.07 0.06
CA ARG A 25 4.44 4.92 0.76
C ARG A 25 5.42 3.75 0.85
N LEU A 26 6.04 3.39 -0.27
CA LEU A 26 7.03 2.30 -0.30
C LEU A 26 8.22 2.59 0.61
N LYS A 27 8.75 3.82 0.58
CA LYS A 27 9.83 4.27 1.47
C LYS A 27 9.40 4.28 2.95
N ALA A 28 8.15 4.64 3.24
CA ALA A 28 7.65 4.59 4.60
C ALA A 28 7.56 3.15 5.12
N PHE A 29 7.11 2.22 4.27
CA PHE A 29 7.08 0.80 4.56
C PHE A 29 8.48 0.23 4.80
N GLU A 30 9.45 0.56 3.95
CA GLU A 30 10.86 0.21 4.14
C GLU A 30 11.39 0.69 5.50
N ARG A 31 11.20 1.98 5.82
CA ARG A 31 11.64 2.55 7.11
C ARG A 31 11.00 1.87 8.32
N MET A 32 9.77 1.39 8.18
CA MET A 32 9.11 0.61 9.23
C MET A 32 9.80 -0.74 9.42
N LEU A 33 10.13 -1.45 8.33
CA LEU A 33 10.86 -2.73 8.40
C LEU A 33 12.29 -2.55 8.93
N ASP A 34 12.92 -1.40 8.68
CA ASP A 34 14.22 -1.04 9.26
C ASP A 34 14.15 -0.85 10.77
N ARG A 35 13.17 -0.08 11.26
CA ARG A 35 13.04 0.22 12.70
C ARG A 35 12.44 -0.91 13.51
N HIS A 36 11.64 -1.78 12.90
CA HIS A 36 10.87 -2.81 13.59
C HIS A 36 11.16 -4.19 12.99
N ALA A 37 12.31 -4.77 13.36
CA ALA A 37 12.73 -6.08 12.88
C ALA A 37 11.71 -7.20 13.19
N ASN A 38 10.94 -7.05 14.28
CA ASN A 38 9.87 -7.96 14.68
C ASN A 38 8.66 -7.98 13.71
N MET A 39 8.53 -7.00 12.83
CA MET A 39 7.47 -6.97 11.81
C MET A 39 7.84 -7.70 10.51
N ARG A 40 9.13 -8.02 10.32
CA ARG A 40 9.59 -8.78 9.15
C ARG A 40 9.01 -10.19 9.19
N GLY A 41 8.55 -10.70 8.04
CA GLY A 41 7.82 -11.98 7.96
C GLY A 41 6.36 -11.92 8.42
N ARG A 42 5.95 -10.86 9.12
CA ARG A 42 4.60 -10.73 9.72
C ARG A 42 3.72 -9.68 9.07
N VAL A 43 4.27 -8.84 8.21
CA VAL A 43 3.53 -7.78 7.52
C VAL A 43 3.83 -7.81 6.03
N THR A 44 2.80 -7.76 5.21
CA THR A 44 2.93 -7.65 3.75
C THR A 44 2.16 -6.45 3.23
N LEU A 45 2.80 -5.64 2.39
CA LEU A 45 2.16 -4.58 1.62
C LEU A 45 1.72 -5.13 0.26
N VAL A 46 0.43 -5.09 -0.02
CA VAL A 46 -0.14 -5.35 -1.35
C VAL A 46 -0.46 -4.01 -2.00
N GLN A 47 0.38 -3.60 -2.95
CA GLN A 47 0.17 -2.36 -3.70
C GLN A 47 -0.44 -2.70 -5.06
N VAL A 48 -1.72 -2.39 -5.24
CA VAL A 48 -2.42 -2.44 -6.51
C VAL A 48 -2.31 -1.08 -7.18
N THR A 49 -1.72 -1.06 -8.37
CA THR A 49 -1.58 0.15 -9.17
C THR A 49 -2.23 -0.05 -10.52
N GLN A 50 -3.27 0.74 -10.80
CA GLN A 50 -3.95 0.69 -12.10
C GLN A 50 -3.17 1.52 -13.13
N PRO A 51 -2.86 0.96 -14.31
CA PRO A 51 -2.23 1.70 -15.39
C PRO A 51 -3.04 2.95 -15.75
N SER A 52 -2.35 4.08 -15.93
CA SER A 52 -2.93 5.31 -16.47
C SER A 52 -1.95 5.92 -17.47
N ARG A 53 -2.47 6.50 -18.56
CA ARG A 53 -1.73 7.33 -19.54
C ARG A 53 -0.30 6.85 -19.84
N SER A 54 -0.15 5.57 -20.17
CA SER A 54 1.14 4.85 -20.25
C SER A 54 2.12 5.33 -21.34
N ARG A 55 1.73 6.29 -22.18
CA ARG A 55 2.58 6.86 -23.24
C ARG A 55 3.21 8.21 -22.87
N VAL A 56 2.84 8.76 -21.72
CA VAL A 56 3.35 10.04 -21.23
C VAL A 56 4.60 9.76 -20.38
N ARG A 57 5.72 10.45 -20.68
CA ARG A 57 7.04 10.17 -20.12
C ARG A 57 7.05 10.18 -18.59
N GLU A 58 6.37 11.16 -17.99
CA GLU A 58 6.27 11.32 -16.54
C GLU A 58 5.61 10.11 -15.86
N TYR A 59 4.66 9.45 -16.52
CA TYR A 59 4.04 8.23 -16.00
C TYR A 59 4.98 7.02 -16.13
N ILE A 60 5.80 6.97 -17.18
CA ILE A 60 6.81 5.91 -17.36
C ILE A 60 7.88 6.03 -16.28
N GLU A 61 8.41 7.23 -16.05
CA GLU A 61 9.42 7.51 -15.02
C GLU A 61 8.89 7.20 -13.62
N GLU A 62 7.64 7.56 -13.33
CA GLU A 62 7.01 7.26 -12.04
C GLU A 62 6.83 5.75 -11.85
N ARG A 63 6.44 5.01 -12.90
CA ARG A 63 6.39 3.54 -12.85
C ARG A 63 7.75 2.94 -12.54
N GLU A 64 8.79 3.34 -13.28
CA GLU A 64 10.14 2.82 -13.09
C GLU A 64 10.66 3.11 -11.69
N LYS A 65 10.33 4.28 -11.13
CA LYS A 65 10.65 4.64 -9.74
C LYS A 65 9.95 3.73 -8.74
N VAL A 66 8.67 3.44 -8.94
CA VAL A 66 7.91 2.49 -8.11
C VAL A 66 8.50 1.09 -8.21
N GLU A 67 8.71 0.57 -9.41
CA GLU A 67 9.24 -0.78 -9.65
C GLU A 67 10.64 -0.96 -9.07
N ARG A 68 11.52 0.05 -9.21
CA ARG A 68 12.85 0.05 -8.60
C ARG A 68 12.79 -0.01 -7.08
N LEU A 69 11.91 0.77 -6.45
CA LEU A 69 11.73 0.74 -4.99
C LEU A 69 11.17 -0.59 -4.51
N VAL A 70 10.19 -1.16 -5.22
CA VAL A 70 9.67 -2.51 -4.93
C VAL A 70 10.79 -3.54 -4.99
N GLY A 71 11.59 -3.52 -6.06
CA GLY A 71 12.74 -4.42 -6.22
C GLY A 71 13.78 -4.27 -5.11
N GLN A 72 14.13 -3.03 -4.74
CA GLN A 72 15.07 -2.74 -3.66
C GLN A 72 14.59 -3.29 -2.31
N VAL A 73 13.34 -2.98 -1.93
CA VAL A 73 12.79 -3.44 -0.65
C VAL A 73 12.67 -4.97 -0.63
N ASN A 74 12.11 -5.57 -1.68
CA ASN A 74 11.99 -7.02 -1.74
C ASN A 74 13.36 -7.71 -1.76
N GLY A 75 14.34 -7.19 -2.49
CA GLY A 75 15.69 -7.76 -2.50
C GLY A 75 16.38 -7.69 -1.13
N ARG A 76 16.08 -6.66 -0.33
CA ARG A 76 16.68 -6.47 1.00
C ARG A 76 16.05 -7.32 2.10
N TYR A 77 14.74 -7.56 2.06
CA TYR A 77 14.04 -8.21 3.19
C TYR A 77 13.32 -9.52 2.84
N SER A 78 13.17 -9.91 1.58
CA SER A 78 12.48 -11.17 1.27
C SER A 78 13.27 -12.37 1.80
N ASP A 79 12.55 -13.39 2.18
CA ASP A 79 13.08 -14.71 2.51
C ASP A 79 12.36 -15.79 1.69
N ALA A 80 12.64 -17.07 1.97
CA ALA A 80 12.05 -18.18 1.23
C ALA A 80 10.51 -18.28 1.35
N ALA A 81 9.92 -17.75 2.43
CA ALA A 81 8.50 -17.88 2.74
C ALA A 81 7.74 -16.54 2.63
N TRP A 82 8.43 -15.40 2.58
CA TRP A 82 7.82 -14.07 2.67
C TRP A 82 8.39 -13.08 1.65
N VAL A 83 7.48 -12.37 0.99
CA VAL A 83 7.77 -11.24 0.11
C VAL A 83 7.13 -9.99 0.71
N PRO A 84 7.91 -8.97 1.13
CA PRO A 84 7.39 -7.80 1.84
C PRO A 84 6.40 -6.97 1.02
N ILE A 85 6.64 -6.79 -0.28
CA ILE A 85 5.80 -5.98 -1.16
C ILE A 85 5.31 -6.81 -2.34
N ARG A 86 4.00 -6.99 -2.42
CA ARG A 86 3.31 -7.57 -3.57
C ARG A 86 2.76 -6.45 -4.44
N TYR A 87 3.50 -6.12 -5.49
CA TYR A 87 3.13 -5.08 -6.45
C TYR A 87 2.31 -5.66 -7.61
N LEU A 88 1.12 -5.10 -7.85
CA LEU A 88 0.19 -5.53 -8.89
C LEU A 88 -0.11 -4.36 -9.82
N TYR A 89 0.59 -4.31 -10.96
CA TYR A 89 0.38 -3.30 -11.99
C TYR A 89 -0.62 -3.78 -13.06
N ARG A 90 -1.92 -3.72 -12.75
CA ARG A 90 -2.99 -4.09 -13.69
C ARG A 90 -4.32 -3.46 -13.32
N PHE A 91 -5.22 -3.40 -14.28
CA PHE A 91 -6.60 -2.99 -14.02
C PHE A 91 -7.34 -4.08 -13.24
N PHE A 92 -8.15 -3.66 -12.27
CA PHE A 92 -9.07 -4.51 -11.53
C PHE A 92 -10.47 -3.87 -11.56
N PRO A 93 -11.51 -4.63 -11.91
CA PRO A 93 -12.89 -4.18 -11.75
C PRO A 93 -13.19 -3.83 -10.28
N GLN A 94 -14.12 -2.91 -10.04
CA GLN A 94 -14.51 -2.51 -8.68
C GLN A 94 -14.87 -3.70 -7.78
N THR A 95 -15.54 -4.72 -8.33
CA THR A 95 -15.90 -5.93 -7.60
C THR A 95 -14.68 -6.71 -7.08
N GLN A 96 -13.57 -6.70 -7.82
CA GLN A 96 -12.32 -7.32 -7.39
C GLN A 96 -11.54 -6.44 -6.42
N LEU A 97 -11.57 -5.11 -6.58
CA LEU A 97 -11.00 -4.19 -5.60
C LEU A 97 -11.70 -4.28 -4.23
N ALA A 98 -13.03 -4.42 -4.22
CA ALA A 98 -13.80 -4.63 -3.00
C ALA A 98 -13.31 -5.86 -2.21
N ARG A 99 -12.89 -6.91 -2.92
CA ARG A 99 -12.30 -8.11 -2.30
C ARG A 99 -10.93 -7.82 -1.68
N PHE A 100 -10.07 -7.04 -2.33
CA PHE A 100 -8.81 -6.61 -1.72
C PHE A 100 -9.03 -5.81 -0.44
N TYR A 101 -10.03 -4.92 -0.41
CA TYR A 101 -10.36 -4.18 0.81
C TYR A 101 -10.94 -5.08 1.91
N HIS A 102 -11.84 -6.00 1.56
CA HIS A 102 -12.42 -6.96 2.49
C HIS A 102 -11.37 -7.88 3.13
N ASP A 103 -10.36 -8.31 2.37
CA ASP A 103 -9.32 -9.23 2.84
C ASP A 103 -8.13 -8.49 3.50
N SER A 104 -8.14 -7.15 3.53
CA SER A 104 -7.08 -6.31 4.11
C SER A 104 -7.30 -6.01 5.59
N HIS A 105 -6.22 -5.97 6.37
CA HIS A 105 -6.26 -5.58 7.78
C HIS A 105 -6.13 -4.06 7.95
N VAL A 106 -5.47 -3.37 7.01
CA VAL A 106 -5.28 -1.92 6.99
C VAL A 106 -5.31 -1.42 5.54
N GLY A 107 -6.11 -0.39 5.24
CA GLY A 107 -6.08 0.34 3.97
C GLY A 107 -5.20 1.59 4.06
N MET A 108 -4.19 1.73 3.19
CA MET A 108 -3.28 2.88 3.16
C MET A 108 -3.48 3.68 1.86
N ILE A 109 -4.02 4.90 1.99
CA ILE A 109 -4.29 5.82 0.87
C ILE A 109 -3.54 7.13 1.16
N THR A 110 -2.54 7.46 0.34
CA THR A 110 -1.59 8.56 0.60
C THR A 110 -1.36 9.49 -0.60
N PRO A 111 -2.39 10.19 -1.13
CA PRO A 111 -2.16 11.19 -2.17
C PRO A 111 -1.40 12.40 -1.62
N LEU A 112 -0.43 12.89 -2.38
CA LEU A 112 0.44 14.03 -2.04
C LEU A 112 -0.28 15.38 -2.12
N ARG A 113 -1.39 15.49 -2.88
CA ARG A 113 -2.31 16.63 -2.89
C ARG A 113 -3.73 16.18 -3.24
N ASP A 114 -4.65 16.22 -2.28
CA ASP A 114 -6.10 16.28 -2.55
C ASP A 114 -6.79 16.96 -1.36
N GLY A 115 -7.49 18.07 -1.61
CA GLY A 115 -8.04 19.00 -0.61
C GLY A 115 -9.28 18.51 0.16
N MET A 116 -9.70 17.26 -0.02
CA MET A 116 -10.87 16.70 0.64
C MET A 116 -10.79 15.16 0.65
N ASN A 117 -10.60 14.56 1.82
CA ASN A 117 -10.49 13.11 1.94
C ASN A 117 -11.88 12.49 2.23
N LEU A 118 -12.69 12.32 1.18
CA LEU A 118 -14.02 11.68 1.28
C LEU A 118 -13.95 10.14 1.38
N ILE A 119 -12.85 9.52 0.96
CA ILE A 119 -12.64 8.06 1.03
C ILE A 119 -12.32 7.60 2.46
N ALA A 120 -11.70 8.47 3.28
CA ALA A 120 -11.55 8.23 4.71
C ALA A 120 -12.92 8.06 5.41
N LYS A 121 -13.97 8.74 4.93
CA LYS A 121 -15.34 8.56 5.45
C LYS A 121 -15.98 7.27 4.94
N GLU A 122 -15.70 6.86 3.70
CA GLU A 122 -16.21 5.61 3.12
C GLU A 122 -15.59 4.36 3.76
N TYR A 123 -14.29 4.39 4.09
CA TYR A 123 -13.64 3.31 4.83
C TYR A 123 -14.21 3.18 6.25
N ILE A 124 -14.46 4.31 6.94
CA ILE A 124 -15.16 4.32 8.24
C ILE A 124 -16.60 3.83 8.11
N ALA A 125 -17.30 4.10 7.01
CA ALA A 125 -18.65 3.58 6.77
C ALA A 125 -18.66 2.06 6.57
N ALA A 126 -17.64 1.48 5.90
CA ALA A 126 -17.49 0.05 5.70
C ALA A 126 -17.07 -0.72 6.98
N LEU A 127 -16.35 -0.04 7.89
CA LEU A 127 -15.89 -0.58 9.18
C LEU A 127 -17.01 -0.82 10.21
N ARG A 128 -18.19 -0.23 10.03
CA ARG A 128 -19.28 -0.31 11.01
C ARG A 128 -19.92 -1.70 11.14
N ARG A 129 -19.49 -2.69 10.35
CA ARG A 129 -20.04 -4.05 10.33
C ARG A 129 -19.14 -5.18 10.87
N ARG A 130 -17.91 -4.94 11.35
CA ARG A 130 -17.12 -5.96 12.11
C ARG A 130 -16.14 -5.36 13.13
N PRO A 131 -16.01 -5.93 14.35
CA PRO A 131 -15.21 -5.39 15.44
C PRO A 131 -13.71 -5.72 15.41
N ARG A 132 -13.16 -6.27 14.31
CA ARG A 132 -11.73 -6.70 14.24
C ARG A 132 -10.77 -5.67 13.65
N CYS A 133 -11.26 -4.52 13.20
CA CYS A 133 -10.42 -3.49 12.64
C CYS A 133 -10.05 -2.47 13.73
N PHE A 134 -8.87 -2.63 14.31
CA PHE A 134 -8.24 -1.59 15.11
C PHE A 134 -7.74 -0.49 14.18
N GLY A 135 -8.28 0.72 14.32
CA GLY A 135 -7.68 1.92 13.73
C GLY A 135 -6.46 2.38 14.52
N ALA A 136 -5.46 2.96 13.83
CA ALA A 136 -4.39 3.88 14.29
C ALA A 136 -3.21 3.83 13.28
N PHE A 137 -2.39 4.86 12.97
CA PHE A 137 -2.25 6.25 13.41
C PHE A 137 -1.24 7.01 12.51
N LYS A 138 -1.25 8.35 12.65
CA LYS A 138 -0.17 9.35 12.47
C LYS A 138 0.51 9.54 11.10
N VAL A 139 0.16 10.69 10.50
CA VAL A 139 1.07 11.50 9.71
C VAL A 139 2.22 11.96 10.62
N PHE A 140 3.45 11.49 10.40
CA PHE A 140 4.64 12.18 10.89
C PHE A 140 4.90 13.37 9.98
N GLY A 141 4.33 14.52 10.35
CA GLY A 141 4.79 15.81 9.80
C GLY A 141 6.15 16.14 10.40
N SER A 142 7.16 16.36 9.55
CA SER A 142 8.35 17.07 9.97
C SER A 142 7.94 18.50 10.32
N ARG A 143 8.18 18.92 11.55
CA ARG A 143 8.28 20.34 11.85
C ARG A 143 9.57 20.83 11.20
N GLY A 144 9.43 21.83 10.34
CA GLY A 144 10.44 22.74 9.84
C GLY A 144 9.70 24.03 9.52
#